data_AF-A0A352UGL3-F1
#
_entry.id   AF-A0A352UGL3-F1
#
_cell.length_a   1.000
_cell.length_b   1.000
_cell.length_c   1.000
_cell.angle_alpha   90.00
_cell.angle_beta   90.00
_cell.angle_gamma   90.00
#
_symmetry.space_group_name_H-M   'P 1'
#
loop_
_entity.id
_entity.type
_entity.pdbx_description
1 polymer ?
#
loop_
_entity_poly.entity_id
_entity_poly.type
_entity_poly.pdbx_seq_one_letter_code
_entity_poly.pdbx_strand_id
1 'polypeptide(L)'
;LGGRPDIVALFENETGGTVYDVKTGQPRASDQAQVMIYMYALPHWNRFRGMQFDGRVVYNDHEVAIPHSAIDDTFKKRLFALIGRISSQDPGRKVPSGSECRFCDLTSADCPERVDEEPSDQDEMEVSDF
;
A
#
# COMPACT_ATOMS: atom_id res chain seq x y z
N LEU A 1 -0.50 9.59 11.53
CA LEU A 1 -1.30 8.72 10.64
C LEU A 1 -2.77 9.04 10.87
N GLY A 2 -3.53 9.22 9.81
CA GLY A 2 -4.99 9.42 9.86
C GLY A 2 -5.65 8.63 8.74
N GLY A 3 -6.83 8.09 9.01
CA GLY A 3 -7.59 7.27 8.06
C GLY A 3 -8.87 6.75 8.69
N ARG A 4 -9.75 6.16 7.88
CA ARG A 4 -11.04 5.63 8.31
C ARG A 4 -11.18 4.21 7.77
N PRO A 5 -11.05 3.17 8.62
CA PRO A 5 -11.36 1.81 8.19
C PRO A 5 -12.84 1.70 7.84
N ASP A 6 -13.17 0.83 6.87
CA ASP A 6 -14.56 0.61 6.45
C ASP A 6 -15.37 -0.01 7.60
N ILE A 7 -14.89 -1.14 8.13
CA ILE A 7 -15.52 -1.86 9.23
C ILE A 7 -14.45 -2.33 10.22
N VAL A 8 -14.73 -2.14 11.50
CA VAL A 8 -13.98 -2.76 12.61
C VAL A 8 -14.97 -3.60 13.42
N ALA A 9 -14.89 -4.91 13.30
CA ALA A 9 -15.69 -5.84 14.09
C ALA A 9 -14.91 -6.21 15.35
N LEU A 10 -15.53 -6.10 16.52
CA LEU A 10 -14.92 -6.48 17.80
C LEU A 10 -15.37 -7.88 18.20
N PHE A 11 -14.49 -8.63 18.85
CA PHE A 11 -14.88 -9.86 19.54
C PHE A 11 -15.76 -9.53 20.75
N GLU A 12 -16.62 -10.46 21.17
CA GLU A 12 -17.55 -10.27 22.30
C GLU A 12 -16.84 -9.90 23.61
N ASN A 13 -15.61 -10.39 23.80
CA ASN A 13 -14.80 -10.13 24.99
C ASN A 13 -13.99 -8.81 24.90
N GLU A 14 -14.14 -8.06 23.80
CA GLU A 14 -13.44 -6.80 23.51
C GLU A 14 -11.90 -6.87 23.65
N THR A 15 -11.29 -8.05 23.52
CA THR A 15 -9.81 -8.17 23.56
C THR A 15 -9.16 -7.94 22.20
N GLY A 16 -9.97 -7.83 21.14
CA GLY A 16 -9.51 -7.78 19.77
C GLY A 16 -10.65 -7.69 18.78
N GLY A 17 -10.32 -7.90 17.51
CA GLY A 17 -11.30 -7.87 16.45
C GLY A 17 -10.73 -8.15 15.07
N THR A 18 -11.52 -7.82 14.05
CA THR A 18 -11.11 -7.89 12.66
C THR A 18 -11.38 -6.57 11.96
N VAL A 19 -10.37 -6.06 11.26
CA VAL A 19 -10.49 -4.89 10.38
C VAL A 19 -10.81 -5.37 8.98
N TYR A 20 -11.86 -4.81 8.38
CA TYR A 20 -12.24 -5.10 7.01
C TYR A 20 -12.09 -3.86 6.14
N ASP A 21 -11.62 -4.08 4.92
CA ASP A 21 -11.56 -3.10 3.85
C ASP A 21 -12.19 -3.74 2.60
N VAL A 22 -13.23 -3.09 2.07
CA VAL A 22 -14.06 -3.66 1.01
C VAL A 22 -13.68 -3.04 -0.34
N LYS A 23 -13.35 -3.89 -1.31
CA LYS A 23 -12.91 -3.48 -2.64
C LYS A 23 -13.89 -3.93 -3.71
N THR A 24 -14.18 -3.03 -4.64
CA THR A 24 -15.01 -3.31 -5.82
C THR A 24 -14.19 -3.62 -7.08
N GLY A 25 -12.89 -3.37 -7.04
CA GLY A 25 -11.96 -3.52 -8.16
C GLY A 25 -11.15 -4.81 -8.13
N GLN A 26 -10.16 -4.89 -9.02
CA GLN A 26 -9.19 -5.98 -9.05
C GLN A 26 -8.24 -5.93 -7.84
N PRO A 27 -7.78 -7.07 -7.32
CA PRO A 27 -6.86 -7.10 -6.19
C PRO A 27 -5.56 -6.35 -6.42
N ARG A 28 -5.13 -5.56 -5.41
CA ARG A 28 -3.84 -4.85 -5.42
C ARG A 28 -3.07 -5.09 -4.14
N ALA A 29 -1.74 -5.09 -4.24
CA ALA A 29 -0.87 -5.19 -3.07
C ALA A 29 -1.07 -4.01 -2.09
N SER A 30 -1.47 -2.83 -2.60
CA SER A 30 -1.81 -1.66 -1.79
C SER A 30 -2.99 -1.90 -0.85
N ASP A 31 -3.92 -2.78 -1.20
CA ASP A 31 -5.13 -3.04 -0.43
C ASP A 31 -4.78 -3.73 0.89
N GLN A 32 -3.87 -4.71 0.85
CA GLN A 32 -3.34 -5.35 2.06
C GLN A 32 -2.55 -4.35 2.91
N ALA A 33 -1.70 -3.53 2.28
CA ALA A 33 -0.92 -2.52 3.01
C ALA A 33 -1.83 -1.52 3.75
N GLN A 34 -2.97 -1.12 3.15
CA GLN A 34 -3.95 -0.25 3.78
C GLN A 34 -4.54 -0.88 5.05
N VAL A 35 -4.98 -2.14 4.99
CA VAL A 35 -5.51 -2.86 6.16
C VAL A 35 -4.42 -3.00 7.24
N MET A 36 -3.19 -3.34 6.85
CA MET A 36 -2.08 -3.44 7.80
C MET A 36 -1.78 -2.12 8.52
N ILE A 37 -1.91 -0.98 7.83
CA ILE A 37 -1.77 0.35 8.47
C ILE A 37 -2.86 0.57 9.52
N TYR A 38 -4.10 0.16 9.25
CA TYR A 38 -5.18 0.24 10.25
C TYR A 38 -4.94 -0.70 11.44
N MET A 39 -4.54 -1.96 11.19
CA MET A 39 -4.20 -2.93 12.24
C MET A 39 -3.07 -2.41 13.14
N TYR A 40 -2.09 -1.70 12.57
CA TYR A 40 -1.04 -1.02 13.34
C TYR A 40 -1.57 0.19 14.13
N ALA A 41 -2.40 1.04 13.51
CA ALA A 41 -2.81 2.31 14.10
C ALA A 41 -3.87 2.17 15.19
N LEU A 42 -4.83 1.23 15.05
CA LEU A 42 -5.96 1.09 15.96
C LEU A 42 -5.54 0.88 17.42
N PRO A 43 -4.59 -0.03 17.76
CA PRO A 43 -4.16 -0.24 19.14
C PRO A 43 -3.52 0.97 19.82
N HIS A 44 -3.17 2.02 19.07
CA HIS A 44 -2.65 3.28 19.59
C HIS A 44 -3.75 4.31 19.91
N TRP A 45 -4.99 4.08 19.47
CA TRP A 45 -6.13 4.93 19.78
C TRP A 45 -6.80 4.50 21.09
N ASN A 46 -7.21 5.47 21.92
CA ASN A 46 -7.71 5.20 23.29
C ASN A 46 -8.80 4.13 23.36
N ARG A 47 -9.70 4.09 22.37
CA ARG A 47 -10.81 3.13 22.32
C ARG A 47 -10.35 1.67 22.15
N PHE A 48 -9.24 1.45 21.46
CA PHE A 48 -8.78 0.10 21.09
C PHE A 48 -7.43 -0.24 21.72
N ARG A 49 -7.04 0.50 22.77
CA ARG A 49 -5.72 0.40 23.37
C ARG A 49 -5.42 -1.03 23.83
N GLY A 50 -4.35 -1.61 23.32
CA GLY A 50 -3.90 -2.96 23.69
C GLY A 50 -4.67 -4.10 23.02
N MET A 51 -5.68 -3.82 22.20
CA MET A 51 -6.37 -4.83 21.41
C MET A 51 -5.48 -5.36 20.27
N GLN A 52 -5.70 -6.61 19.88
CA GLN A 52 -5.08 -7.21 18.70
C GLN A 52 -6.11 -7.38 17.58
N PHE A 53 -5.72 -7.05 16.36
CA PHE A 53 -6.60 -7.14 15.20
C PHE A 53 -6.00 -8.04 14.14
N ASP A 54 -6.81 -8.98 13.65
CA ASP A 54 -6.61 -9.55 12.32
C ASP A 54 -7.20 -8.60 11.26
N GLY A 55 -6.79 -8.76 10.02
CA GLY A 55 -7.25 -7.97 8.88
C GLY A 55 -7.88 -8.83 7.81
N ARG A 56 -8.79 -8.24 7.04
CA ARG A 56 -9.37 -8.83 5.84
C ARG A 56 -9.54 -7.78 4.75
N VAL A 57 -9.10 -8.11 3.54
CA VAL A 57 -9.50 -7.41 2.32
C VAL A 57 -10.63 -8.22 1.69
N VAL A 58 -11.77 -7.60 1.43
CA VAL A 58 -12.96 -8.27 0.91
C VAL A 58 -13.20 -7.82 -0.53
N TYR A 59 -13.11 -8.75 -1.47
CA TYR A 59 -13.51 -8.56 -2.86
C TYR A 59 -14.87 -9.23 -3.10
N ASN A 60 -15.45 -9.03 -4.29
CA ASN A 60 -16.77 -9.58 -4.61
C ASN A 60 -16.83 -11.12 -4.59
N ASP A 61 -15.72 -11.79 -4.89
CA ASP A 61 -15.63 -13.24 -5.07
C ASP A 61 -14.78 -13.96 -4.01
N HIS A 62 -13.92 -13.23 -3.29
CA HIS A 62 -13.03 -13.80 -2.29
C HIS A 62 -12.60 -12.80 -1.21
N GLU A 63 -12.01 -13.32 -0.14
CA GLU A 63 -11.39 -12.53 0.92
C GLU A 63 -9.91 -12.89 1.04
N VAL A 64 -9.08 -11.90 1.35
CA VAL A 64 -7.67 -12.08 1.69
C VAL A 64 -7.49 -11.82 3.19
N ALA A 65 -7.18 -12.88 3.93
CA ALA A 65 -6.93 -12.79 5.37
C ALA A 65 -5.50 -12.30 5.65
N ILE A 66 -5.36 -11.43 6.64
CA ILE A 66 -4.09 -10.88 7.12
C ILE A 66 -4.01 -11.17 8.62
N PRO A 67 -3.14 -12.09 9.07
CA PRO A 67 -3.03 -12.37 10.50
C PRO A 67 -2.42 -11.17 11.22
N HIS A 68 -2.78 -10.96 12.49
CA HIS A 68 -2.18 -9.92 13.34
C HIS A 68 -0.64 -10.02 13.40
N SER A 69 -0.08 -11.23 13.26
CA SER A 69 1.36 -11.48 13.21
C SER A 69 2.06 -10.83 12.01
N ALA A 70 1.32 -10.43 10.97
CA ALA A 70 1.87 -9.66 9.85
C ALA A 70 2.27 -8.23 10.25
N ILE A 71 1.79 -7.72 11.38
CA ILE A 71 2.19 -6.42 11.95
C ILE A 71 3.46 -6.59 12.79
N ASP A 72 4.48 -7.12 12.13
CA ASP A 72 5.79 -7.41 12.70
C ASP A 72 6.72 -6.19 12.68
N ASP A 73 7.94 -6.36 13.17
CA ASP A 73 8.94 -5.29 13.16
C ASP A 73 9.40 -4.92 11.75
N THR A 74 9.31 -5.85 10.80
CA THR A 74 9.64 -5.60 9.40
C THR A 74 8.64 -4.61 8.79
N PHE A 75 7.35 -4.86 8.97
CA PHE A 75 6.29 -3.97 8.54
C PHE A 75 6.40 -2.60 9.20
N LYS A 76 6.58 -2.55 10.53
CA LYS A 76 6.74 -1.28 11.26
C LYS A 76 7.92 -0.48 10.72
N LYS A 77 9.09 -1.11 10.53
CA LYS A 77 10.28 -0.46 9.96
C LYS A 77 9.99 0.12 8.57
N ARG A 78 9.32 -0.63 7.70
CA ARG A 78 8.94 -0.15 6.35
C ARG A 78 7.96 1.01 6.41
N LEU A 79 6.94 0.94 7.26
CA LEU A 79 5.96 2.01 7.45
C LEU A 79 6.64 3.30 7.94
N PHE A 80 7.50 3.22 8.96
CA PHE A 80 8.21 4.39 9.47
C PHE A 80 9.26 4.94 8.49
N ALA A 81 9.94 4.08 7.73
CA ALA A 81 10.83 4.52 6.67
C ALA A 81 10.06 5.29 5.58
N LEU A 82 8.86 4.83 5.21
CA LEU A 82 8.00 5.54 4.26
C LEU A 82 7.55 6.90 4.82
N ILE A 83 7.08 6.95 6.07
CA ILE A 83 6.69 8.21 6.73
C ILE A 83 7.89 9.18 6.77
N GLY A 84 9.07 8.68 7.11
CA GLY A 84 10.31 9.47 7.14
C GLY A 84 10.68 10.01 5.76
N ARG A 85 10.57 9.18 4.71
CA ARG A 85 10.81 9.60 3.32
C ARG A 85 9.82 10.68 2.86
N ILE A 86 8.53 10.53 3.16
CA ILE A 86 7.49 11.50 2.80
C ILE A 86 7.67 12.82 3.56
N SER A 87 8.17 12.77 4.80
CA SER A 87 8.40 13.95 5.63
C SER A 87 9.77 14.61 5.38
N SER A 88 10.59 14.03 4.50
CA SER A 88 11.91 14.54 4.15
C SER A 88 11.82 15.80 3.32
N GLN A 89 12.81 16.70 3.48
CA GLN A 89 13.00 17.84 2.57
C GLN A 89 13.68 17.42 1.25
N ASP A 90 14.40 16.29 1.26
CA ASP A 90 14.99 15.71 0.06
C ASP A 90 13.92 14.98 -0.76
N PRO A 91 13.64 15.39 -2.02
CA PRO A 91 12.66 14.74 -2.87
C PRO A 91 13.01 13.26 -3.09
N GLY A 92 11.98 12.43 -3.15
CA GLY A 92 12.18 11.02 -3.50
C GLY A 92 12.79 10.87 -4.89
N ARG A 93 13.72 9.92 -5.04
CA ARG A 93 14.22 9.51 -6.36
C ARG A 93 13.05 9.19 -7.29
N LYS A 94 13.01 9.85 -8.45
CA LYS A 94 12.05 9.58 -9.52
C LYS A 94 12.44 8.28 -10.22
N VAL A 95 11.46 7.39 -10.40
CA VAL A 95 11.66 6.08 -11.02
C VAL A 95 10.46 5.82 -11.94
N PRO A 96 10.38 6.52 -13.08
CA PRO A 96 9.24 6.36 -13.97
C PRO A 96 9.25 4.96 -14.57
N SER A 97 8.06 4.38 -14.72
CA SER A 97 7.83 3.15 -15.47
C SER A 97 6.62 3.38 -16.38
N GLY A 98 6.59 2.82 -17.59
CA GLY A 98 5.43 2.98 -18.47
C GLY A 98 4.17 2.39 -17.86
N SER A 99 4.31 1.24 -17.20
CA SER A 99 3.21 0.60 -16.45
C SER A 99 2.59 1.48 -15.36
N GLU A 100 3.36 2.23 -14.57
CA GLU A 100 2.81 3.14 -13.55
C GLU A 100 2.41 4.50 -14.14
N CYS A 101 3.21 5.06 -15.05
CA CYS A 101 2.94 6.36 -15.67
C CYS A 101 1.60 6.34 -16.40
N ARG A 102 1.24 5.25 -17.08
CA ARG A 102 -0.04 5.11 -17.79
C ARG A 102 -1.27 5.35 -16.90
N PHE A 103 -1.18 5.07 -15.60
CA PHE A 103 -2.27 5.29 -14.63
C PHE A 103 -2.05 6.52 -13.72
N CYS A 104 -0.97 7.26 -13.92
CA CYS A 104 -0.66 8.45 -13.15
C CYS A 104 -1.38 9.68 -13.73
N ASP A 105 -2.06 10.44 -12.88
CA ASP A 105 -2.80 11.65 -13.27
C ASP A 105 -1.90 12.88 -13.51
N LEU A 106 -0.60 12.79 -13.17
CA LEU A 106 0.34 13.89 -13.41
C LEU A 106 0.66 14.03 -14.90
N THR A 107 0.56 15.25 -15.41
CA THR A 107 0.91 15.57 -16.80
C THR A 107 2.42 15.66 -16.96
N SER A 108 2.92 15.61 -18.19
CA SER A 108 4.36 15.81 -18.48
C SER A 108 4.85 17.22 -18.11
N ALA A 109 3.95 18.19 -17.92
CA ALA A 109 4.29 19.50 -17.38
C ALA A 109 4.62 19.46 -15.88
N ASP A 110 3.96 18.56 -15.13
CA ASP A 110 4.17 18.37 -13.68
C ASP A 110 5.25 17.31 -13.38
N CYS A 111 5.40 16.33 -14.27
CA CYS A 111 6.39 15.26 -14.19
C CYS A 111 7.12 15.12 -15.54
N PRO A 112 8.22 15.88 -15.75
CA PRO A 112 9.00 15.81 -16.99
C PRO A 112 9.59 14.43 -17.29
N GLU A 113 9.74 13.58 -16.26
CA GLU A 113 10.27 12.23 -16.37
C GLU A 113 9.19 11.18 -16.68
N ARG A 114 7.93 11.58 -16.90
CA ARG A 114 6.84 10.70 -17.29
C ARG A 114 7.18 9.94 -18.58
N VAL A 115 6.88 8.64 -18.60
CA VAL A 115 7.07 7.77 -19.78
C VAL A 115 5.69 7.44 -20.35
N ASP A 116 5.39 7.92 -21.56
CA ASP A 116 4.11 7.70 -22.23
C ASP A 116 4.10 6.39 -23.08
N GLU A 117 5.27 5.90 -23.48
CA GLU A 117 5.47 4.65 -24.24
C GLU A 117 6.65 3.87 -23.67
N GLU A 118 6.51 2.56 -23.42
CA GLU A 118 7.67 1.71 -23.13
C GLU A 118 8.43 1.48 -24.45
N PRO A 119 9.77 1.64 -24.50
CA PRO A 119 10.54 1.27 -25.67
C PRO A 119 10.27 -0.20 -25.97
N SER A 120 9.84 -0.51 -27.18
CA SER A 120 9.66 -1.89 -27.61
C SER A 120 10.99 -2.64 -27.51
N ASP A 121 10.97 -3.91 -27.10
CA ASP A 121 12.12 -4.84 -27.05
C ASP A 121 12.89 -5.02 -28.38
N GLN A 122 12.57 -4.25 -29.42
CA GLN A 122 13.18 -4.28 -30.74
C GLN A 122 14.46 -3.42 -30.84
N ASP A 123 14.73 -2.55 -29.86
CA ASP A 123 15.91 -1.65 -29.89
C ASP A 123 17.18 -2.26 -29.25
N GLU A 124 17.14 -3.48 -28.69
CA GLU A 124 18.33 -4.15 -28.11
C GLU A 124 19.14 -4.98 -29.13
N MET A 125 18.76 -5.00 -30.41
CA MET A 125 19.46 -5.77 -31.46
C MET A 125 20.08 -4.90 -32.57
N GLU A 126 20.78 -3.83 -32.23
CA GLU A 126 21.82 -3.29 -33.14
C GLU A 126 23.12 -3.06 -32.38
N VAL A 127 23.84 -4.16 -32.12
CA VAL A 127 25.30 -4.11 -31.99
C VAL A 127 25.84 -4.77 -33.25
N SER A 128 26.16 -3.95 -34.25
CA SER A 128 26.79 -4.43 -35.48
C SER A 128 28.24 -4.83 -35.18
N ASP A 129 28.60 -6.07 -35.51
CA ASP A 129 29.99 -6.50 -35.67
C ASP A 129 30.71 -5.57 -36.66
N PHE A 130 31.71 -4.82 -36.17
CA PHE A 130 32.83 -4.29 -36.94
C PHE A 130 34.08 -4.19 -36.06
#